data_AF-A0A430Q4B3-F1
#
_entry.id   AF-A0A430Q4B3-F1
#
_cell.length_a   1.000
_cell.length_b   1.000
_cell.length_c   1.000
_cell.angle_alpha   90.00
_cell.angle_beta   90.00
_cell.angle_gamma   90.00
#
_symmetry.space_group_name_H-M   'P 1'
#
loop_
_entity.id
_entity.type
_entity.pdbx_description
1 polymer ?
#
loop_
_entity_poly.entity_id
_entity_poly.type
_entity_poly.pdbx_seq_one_letter_code
_entity_poly.pdbx_strand_id
1 'polypeptide(L)'
;MKPFWKNNSYTWLCATLAAGSVKHLTELIITNQLSNGLALIRPPGHHAMRSEACGYCIFNNIAITAAKFLQPSDVNTVTKKSINKHNLTYLQPNYDFIGENLGKGYNVNIPLEEVISSFML
;
A
#
# COMPACT_ATOMS: atom_id res chain seq x y z
N MET A 1 -5.53 -17.31 21.82
CA MET A 1 -4.61 -17.25 20.66
C MET A 1 -3.64 -16.10 20.91
N LYS A 2 -2.32 -16.33 20.95
CA LYS A 2 -1.35 -15.22 21.10
C LYS A 2 -1.28 -14.48 19.76
N PRO A 3 -1.34 -13.13 19.70
CA PRO A 3 -1.17 -12.43 18.43
C PRO A 3 0.23 -12.71 17.89
N PHE A 4 0.31 -13.10 16.61
CA PHE A 4 1.53 -13.59 15.94
C PHE A 4 2.61 -12.50 15.73
N TRP A 5 2.38 -11.28 16.20
CA TRP A 5 3.26 -10.12 16.05
C TRP A 5 3.89 -9.78 17.41
N LYS A 6 5.21 -9.96 17.54
CA LYS A 6 5.96 -9.46 18.71
C LYS A 6 6.00 -7.94 18.64
N ASN A 7 5.07 -7.31 19.34
CA ASN A 7 5.08 -5.87 19.59
C ASN A 7 5.92 -5.56 20.82
N ASN A 8 6.65 -4.45 20.78
CA ASN A 8 7.35 -3.89 21.93
C ASN A 8 6.98 -2.42 22.09
N SER A 9 7.51 -1.76 23.13
CA SER A 9 7.24 -0.36 23.44
C SER A 9 7.58 0.61 22.31
N TYR A 10 8.44 0.23 21.35
CA TYR A 10 8.85 1.05 20.21
C TYR A 10 8.04 0.80 18.94
N THR A 11 7.21 -0.25 18.88
CA THR A 11 6.48 -0.64 17.67
C THR A 11 5.65 0.51 17.09
N TRP A 12 4.93 1.26 17.95
CA TRP A 12 4.12 2.40 17.53
C TRP A 12 4.95 3.51 16.90
N LEU A 13 6.06 3.89 17.55
CA LEU A 13 6.97 4.92 17.06
C LEU A 13 7.58 4.51 15.72
N CYS A 14 8.11 3.29 15.62
CA CYS A 14 8.69 2.78 14.37
C CYS A 14 7.66 2.71 13.25
N ALA A 15 6.43 2.26 13.52
CA ALA A 15 5.35 2.21 12.52
C ALA A 15 4.98 3.61 12.00
N THR A 16 4.94 4.59 12.91
CA THR A 16 4.64 5.99 12.57
C THR A 16 5.76 6.60 11.73
N LEU A 17 7.02 6.36 12.11
CA LEU A 17 8.20 6.78 11.33
C LEU A 17 8.23 6.13 9.95
N ALA A 18 7.95 4.82 9.86
CA ALA A 18 7.90 4.11 8.58
C ALA A 18 6.85 4.71 7.63
N ALA A 19 5.62 4.96 8.11
CA ALA A 19 4.59 5.62 7.32
C ALA A 19 4.98 7.06 6.93
N GLY A 20 5.55 7.81 7.87
CA GLY A 20 6.01 9.19 7.67
C GLY A 20 7.14 9.29 6.62
N SER A 21 8.09 8.37 6.63
CA SER A 21 9.19 8.32 5.66
C SER A 21 8.69 8.12 4.23
N VAL A 22 7.74 7.20 4.01
CA VAL A 22 7.14 6.97 2.68
C VAL A 22 6.37 8.20 2.20
N LYS A 23 5.59 8.81 3.09
CA LYS A 23 4.88 10.06 2.79
C LYS A 23 5.86 11.16 2.39
N HIS A 24 6.90 11.40 3.18
CA HIS A 24 7.85 12.48 2.94
C HIS A 24 8.64 12.28 1.64
N LEU A 25 9.12 11.07 1.38
CA LEU A 25 9.77 10.75 0.11
C LEU A 25 8.84 11.02 -1.09
N THR A 26 7.58 10.60 -0.98
CA THR A 26 6.58 10.85 -2.03
C THR A 26 6.35 12.34 -2.22
N GLU A 27 6.26 13.12 -1.14
CA GLU A 27 6.13 14.58 -1.18
C GLU A 27 7.26 15.25 -1.97
N LEU A 28 8.52 14.85 -1.73
CA LEU A 28 9.67 15.36 -2.45
C LEU A 28 9.63 15.02 -3.95
N ILE A 29 9.18 13.82 -4.29
CA ILE A 29 9.05 13.39 -5.69
C ILE A 29 7.93 14.16 -6.40
N ILE A 30 6.73 14.24 -5.82
CA ILE A 30 5.60 14.92 -6.48
C ILE A 30 5.77 16.43 -6.57
N THR A 31 6.60 17.02 -5.70
CA THR A 31 6.95 18.46 -5.74
C THR A 31 8.16 18.75 -6.62
N ASN A 32 8.63 17.77 -7.41
CA ASN A 32 9.77 17.87 -8.31
C ASN A 32 11.10 18.22 -7.61
N GLN A 33 11.23 17.97 -6.30
CA GLN A 33 12.50 18.12 -5.57
C GLN A 33 13.43 16.91 -5.79
N LEU A 34 12.84 15.74 -6.09
CA LEU A 34 13.56 14.51 -6.45
C LEU A 34 12.92 13.88 -7.69
N SER A 35 13.72 13.21 -8.51
CA SER A 35 13.21 12.45 -9.67
C SER A 35 12.69 11.06 -9.27
N ASN A 36 13.24 10.46 -8.23
CA ASN A 36 12.84 9.18 -7.65
C ASN A 36 13.45 9.02 -6.23
N GLY A 37 13.16 7.89 -5.56
CA GLY A 37 13.92 7.48 -4.38
C GLY A 37 13.43 6.18 -3.76
N LEU A 38 14.12 5.76 -2.69
CA LEU A 38 13.88 4.51 -1.97
C LEU A 38 13.73 4.78 -0.48
N ALA A 39 12.64 4.28 0.13
CA ALA A 39 12.44 4.33 1.57
C ALA A 39 12.75 2.97 2.20
N LEU A 40 13.86 2.86 2.92
CA LEU A 40 14.21 1.68 3.72
C LEU A 40 13.56 1.80 5.10
N ILE A 41 12.45 1.10 5.30
CA ILE A 41 11.58 1.27 6.48
C ILE A 41 11.28 -0.05 7.18
N ARG A 42 11.02 0.03 8.49
CA ARG A 42 10.51 -1.07 9.31
C ARG A 42 9.60 -0.51 10.42
N PRO A 43 8.43 -1.09 10.68
CA PRO A 43 7.82 -2.27 10.05
C PRO A 43 7.35 -2.05 8.60
N PRO A 44 7.16 -3.14 7.81
CA PRO A 44 6.53 -3.07 6.48
C PRO A 44 5.06 -2.63 6.58
N GLY A 45 4.39 -2.43 5.44
CA GLY A 45 3.01 -1.94 5.42
C GLY A 45 1.97 -2.66 4.54
N HIS A 46 2.37 -3.35 3.46
CA HIS A 46 1.42 -3.75 2.41
C HIS A 46 0.35 -4.79 2.80
N HIS A 47 0.49 -5.47 3.94
CA HIS A 47 -0.51 -6.42 4.45
C HIS A 47 -1.49 -5.82 5.47
N ALA A 48 -1.22 -4.64 6.04
CA ALA A 48 -2.09 -4.05 7.05
C ALA A 48 -3.45 -3.67 6.45
N MET A 49 -4.52 -4.09 7.14
CA MET A 49 -5.90 -3.77 6.78
C MET A 49 -6.39 -2.54 7.54
N ARG A 50 -7.61 -2.08 7.25
CA ARG A 50 -8.19 -0.87 7.86
C ARG A 50 -8.24 -0.91 9.39
N SER A 51 -8.49 -2.07 9.97
CA SER A 51 -8.69 -2.24 11.42
C SER A 51 -7.97 -3.47 11.97
N GLU A 52 -6.96 -3.97 11.24
CA GLU A 52 -6.24 -5.19 11.61
C GLU A 52 -4.79 -5.13 11.12
N ALA A 53 -3.85 -5.48 12.01
CA ALA A 53 -2.45 -5.70 11.68
C ALA A 53 -2.24 -7.11 11.14
N CYS A 54 -1.50 -7.25 10.03
CA CYS A 54 -1.27 -8.52 9.35
C CYS A 54 0.13 -8.54 8.68
N GLY A 55 0.74 -9.71 8.51
CA GLY A 55 2.04 -9.89 7.85
C GLY A 55 3.17 -8.97 8.36
N TYR A 56 3.30 -8.78 9.68
CA TYR A 56 4.22 -7.83 10.34
C TYR A 56 3.94 -6.35 10.06
N CYS A 57 2.86 -6.04 9.35
CA CYS A 57 2.45 -4.69 9.00
C CYS A 57 1.47 -4.15 10.04
N ILE A 58 1.81 -3.00 10.62
CA ILE A 58 0.96 -2.29 11.59
C ILE A 58 0.11 -1.24 10.86
N PHE A 59 0.72 -0.48 9.95
CA PHE A 59 0.08 0.51 9.11
C PHE A 59 0.36 0.23 7.65
N ASN A 60 -0.62 0.47 6.78
CA ASN A 60 -0.41 0.37 5.35
C ASN A 60 0.23 1.66 4.82
N ASN A 61 1.56 1.71 4.89
CA ASN A 61 2.38 2.88 4.53
C ASN A 61 2.05 3.40 3.11
N ILE A 62 1.81 2.48 2.16
CA ILE A 62 1.48 2.81 0.76
C ILE A 62 0.07 3.39 0.67
N ALA A 63 -0.92 2.73 1.29
CA ALA A 63 -2.31 3.19 1.29
C ALA A 63 -2.48 4.57 1.96
N ILE A 64 -1.82 4.78 3.10
CA ILE A 64 -1.83 6.08 3.82
C ILE A 64 -1.27 7.18 2.94
N THR A 65 -0.14 6.91 2.27
CA THR A 65 0.52 7.88 1.38
C THR A 65 -0.33 8.19 0.15
N ALA A 66 -0.87 7.17 -0.52
CA ALA A 66 -1.77 7.34 -1.65
C ALA A 66 -3.01 8.16 -1.24
N ALA A 67 -3.64 7.84 -0.10
CA ALA A 67 -4.79 8.59 0.40
C ALA A 67 -4.46 10.06 0.74
N LYS A 68 -3.21 10.37 1.13
CA LYS A 68 -2.78 11.75 1.40
C LYS A 68 -2.69 12.58 0.11
N PHE A 69 -2.23 12.00 -0.99
CA PHE A 69 -2.00 12.71 -2.26
C PHE A 69 -3.11 12.54 -3.30
N LEU A 70 -4.05 11.63 -3.08
CA LEU A 70 -5.29 11.50 -3.87
C LEU A 70 -6.41 12.41 -3.37
N GLN A 71 -6.29 13.00 -2.17
CA GLN A 71 -7.24 13.99 -1.70
C GLN A 71 -7.11 15.28 -2.53
N PRO A 72 -8.23 15.97 -2.84
CA PRO A 72 -8.16 17.20 -3.60
C PRO A 72 -7.34 18.26 -2.84
N SER A 73 -6.13 18.54 -3.32
CA SER A 73 -5.53 19.86 -3.20
C SER A 73 -5.87 20.64 -4.47
N ASP A 74 -5.97 21.96 -4.39
CA ASP A 74 -6.36 22.87 -5.49
C ASP A 74 -5.39 22.89 -6.71
N VAL A 75 -4.56 21.85 -6.88
CA VAL A 75 -3.64 21.72 -7.99
C VAL A 75 -4.37 21.12 -9.20
N ASN A 76 -4.56 21.96 -10.20
CA ASN A 76 -5.10 21.62 -11.51
C ASN A 76 -4.17 20.68 -12.28
N THR A 77 -4.28 19.36 -12.07
CA THR A 77 -3.74 18.40 -13.05
C THR A 77 -4.72 17.26 -13.33
N VAL A 78 -4.85 17.02 -14.63
CA VAL A 78 -5.77 16.13 -15.34
C VAL A 78 -5.49 14.67 -14.97
N THR A 79 -6.20 14.13 -13.99
CA THR A 79 -6.71 12.74 -13.88
C THR A 79 -7.55 12.64 -12.61
N LYS A 80 -8.63 13.41 -12.54
CA LYS A 80 -9.60 13.33 -11.44
C LYS A 80 -10.56 12.19 -11.71
N LYS A 81 -10.13 10.95 -11.46
CA LYS A 81 -11.06 9.82 -11.30
C LYS A 81 -11.21 9.59 -9.80
N SER A 82 -12.37 9.96 -9.26
CA SER A 82 -12.75 9.69 -7.88
C SER A 82 -12.60 8.19 -7.61
N ILE A 83 -11.51 7.80 -6.95
CA ILE A 83 -11.42 6.47 -6.36
C ILE A 83 -12.24 6.58 -5.09
N ASN A 84 -13.49 6.12 -5.18
CA ASN A 84 -14.37 6.00 -4.02
C ASN A 84 -13.60 5.31 -2.88
N LYS A 85 -13.85 5.77 -1.65
CA LYS A 85 -13.29 5.27 -0.38
C LYS A 85 -13.70 3.82 -0.06
N HIS A 86 -13.68 2.92 -1.03
CA HIS A 86 -13.87 1.51 -0.82
C HIS A 86 -12.52 0.93 -0.42
N ASN A 87 -12.39 0.68 0.88
CA ASN A 87 -11.71 -0.49 1.42
C ASN A 87 -10.51 -0.96 0.59
N LEU A 88 -9.35 -0.33 0.79
CA LEU A 88 -8.05 -0.94 0.51
C LEU A 88 -7.86 -2.12 1.47
N THR A 89 -8.73 -3.12 1.35
CA THR A 89 -8.65 -4.37 2.06
C THR A 89 -7.62 -5.19 1.32
N TYR A 90 -6.64 -5.71 2.05
CA TYR A 90 -5.81 -6.80 1.54
C TYR A 90 -6.74 -7.96 1.21
N LEU A 91 -7.09 -8.09 -0.07
CA LEU A 91 -7.76 -9.26 -0.58
C LEU A 91 -6.67 -10.28 -0.89
N GLN A 92 -6.94 -11.54 -0.54
CA GLN A 92 -6.06 -12.65 -0.90
C GLN A 92 -5.73 -12.57 -2.39
N PRO A 93 -4.47 -12.84 -2.80
CA PRO A 93 -4.07 -12.78 -4.20
C PRO A 93 -4.84 -13.85 -4.99
N ASN A 94 -5.96 -13.44 -5.57
CA ASN A 94 -6.78 -14.24 -6.47
C ASN A 94 -6.74 -13.57 -7.84
N TYR A 95 -6.31 -14.30 -8.87
CA TYR A 95 -6.20 -13.79 -10.23
C TYR A 95 -7.56 -13.38 -10.82
N ASP A 96 -8.66 -14.02 -10.39
CA ASP A 96 -10.03 -13.65 -10.81
C ASP A 96 -10.45 -12.27 -10.24
N PHE A 97 -9.78 -11.80 -9.19
CA PHE A 97 -10.08 -10.51 -8.58
C PHE A 97 -9.38 -9.37 -9.31
N ILE A 98 -10.12 -8.72 -10.21
CA ILE A 98 -9.67 -7.56 -10.99
C ILE A 98 -10.13 -6.21 -10.42
N GLY A 99 -10.66 -6.19 -9.20
CA GLY A 99 -11.29 -5.02 -8.59
C GLY A 99 -12.80 -4.95 -8.83
N GLU A 100 -13.46 -4.04 -8.12
CA GLU A 100 -14.92 -3.90 -8.12
C GLU A 100 -15.34 -2.48 -8.49
N ASN A 101 -16.57 -2.33 -8.98
CA ASN A 101 -17.19 -1.04 -9.29
C ASN A 101 -16.29 -0.17 -10.20
N LEU A 102 -16.10 1.10 -9.85
CA LEU A 102 -15.23 2.04 -10.57
C LEU A 102 -13.75 1.63 -10.58
N GLY A 103 -13.34 0.71 -9.70
CA GLY A 103 -12.00 0.14 -9.61
C GLY A 103 -11.80 -1.16 -10.40
N LYS A 104 -12.84 -1.70 -11.06
CA LYS A 104 -12.72 -2.90 -11.90
C LYS A 104 -11.73 -2.65 -13.06
N GLY A 105 -10.79 -3.56 -13.24
CA GLY A 105 -9.70 -3.48 -14.22
C GLY A 105 -8.43 -2.75 -13.73
N TYR A 106 -8.43 -2.26 -12.48
CA TYR A 106 -7.28 -1.56 -11.89
C TYR A 106 -6.56 -2.38 -10.80
N ASN A 107 -7.00 -3.62 -10.53
CA ASN A 107 -6.28 -4.58 -9.72
C ASN A 107 -5.81 -5.74 -10.63
N VAL A 108 -4.53 -6.09 -10.56
CA VAL A 108 -3.94 -7.18 -11.33
C VAL A 108 -3.15 -8.07 -10.38
N ASN A 109 -3.51 -9.34 -10.30
CA ASN A 109 -2.83 -10.36 -9.51
C ASN A 109 -2.24 -11.40 -10.46
N ILE A 110 -0.94 -11.70 -10.33
CA ILE A 110 -0.22 -12.67 -11.18
C ILE A 110 0.28 -13.81 -10.29
N PRO A 111 -0.38 -14.99 -10.29
CA PRO A 111 0.07 -16.14 -9.51
C PRO A 111 1.27 -16.79 -10.20
N LEU A 112 2.45 -16.70 -9.59
CA LEU A 112 3.68 -17.22 -10.20
C LEU A 112 3.74 -18.76 -10.23
N GLU A 113 3.03 -19.45 -9.34
CA GLU A 113 3.02 -20.93 -9.25
C GLU A 113 2.41 -21.58 -10.51
N GLU A 114 1.40 -20.94 -11.11
CA GLU A 114 0.78 -21.40 -12.36
C GLU A 114 1.65 -21.09 -13.59
N VAL A 115 2.43 -20.00 -13.54
CA VAL A 115 3.32 -19.60 -14.63
C VAL A 115 4.57 -20.48 -14.65
N ILE A 116 5.23 -20.68 -13.51
CA ILE A 116 6.50 -21.41 -13.44
C ILE A 116 6.32 -22.91 -13.76
N SER A 117 5.19 -23.52 -13.36
CA SER A 117 4.90 -24.92 -13.70
C SER A 117 4.78 -25.17 -15.21
N SER A 118 4.46 -24.13 -16.00
CA SER A 118 4.41 -24.21 -17.47
C SER A 118 5.79 -24.10 -18.13
N PHE A 119 6.83 -23.68 -17.41
CA PHE A 119 8.20 -23.50 -17.92
C PHE A 119 9.21 -24.51 -17.36
N MET A 120 8.87 -25.26 -16.32
CA MET A 120 9.68 -26.39 -15.85
C MET A 120 9.23 -27.68 -16.57
N LEU A 121 9.73 -27.87 -17.80
CA LEU A 121 9.81 -29.17 -18.49
C LEU A 121 11.09 -29.91 -18.09
#